data_AF-A0A8C9G584-F1
#
_entry.id   AF-A0A8C9G584-F1
#
_cell.length_a   1.000
_cell.length_b   1.000
_cell.length_c   1.000
_cell.angle_alpha   90.00
_cell.angle_beta   90.00
_cell.angle_gamma   90.00
#
_symmetry.space_group_name_H-M   'P 1'
#
loop_
_entity.id
_entity.type
_entity.pdbx_description
1 polymer ?
#
loop_
_entity_poly.entity_id
_entity_poly.type
_entity_poly.pdbx_seq_one_letter_code
_entity_poly.pdbx_strand_id
1 'polypeptide(L)'
;MVFKTFSKPFHDWPLGRADCIVLGFVHSLFVLPGAREAPVSDGAACPAGEVESGKRLCVVPRGKKGTEGQPMGHTAHVLCIAISSDGKYLATGDRNKLILIWEAATCKRLYTFTGHRDAVSGLSFQKGTYQLYSASHDCSIKVWNVEENAYVETLFGHQDVITGMDSLSRECCVTSGGRDGTVRFWKIPEESQLIFYGHQGSIDCIQLINEEHMVSGDDDGSVALWGLAKKKPLALVRQSHGTQGSAQDLQQPYWVSAVAALLNSDLVATGSHSGCVKLWKCSEGFQKLEPLCDTPLIGFVNSLKFSSVGDFLVAGIGQEHQLG
;
A
#
# COMPACT_ATOMS: atom_id res chain seq x y z
N MET A 1 -18.22 -0.23 3.73
CA MET A 1 -16.77 0.01 3.55
C MET A 1 -16.66 1.31 2.79
N VAL A 2 -16.01 2.32 3.35
CA VAL A 2 -15.93 3.63 2.72
C VAL A 2 -14.59 3.72 2.01
N PHE A 3 -14.64 3.85 0.69
CA PHE A 3 -13.47 4.19 -0.11
C PHE A 3 -13.46 5.71 -0.24
N LYS A 4 -12.32 6.34 0.01
CA LYS A 4 -12.16 7.78 -0.20
C LYS A 4 -11.09 7.95 -1.26
N THR A 5 -11.51 8.43 -2.42
CA THR A 5 -10.59 9.03 -3.39
C THR A 5 -10.60 10.54 -3.15
N PHE A 6 -9.45 11.19 -3.32
CA PHE A 6 -9.32 12.64 -3.20
C PHE A 6 -9.21 13.26 -4.59
N SER A 7 -9.95 14.34 -4.82
CA SER A 7 -9.65 15.31 -5.86
C SER A 7 -10.07 16.68 -5.34
N LYS A 8 -9.21 17.70 -5.50
CA LYS A 8 -9.61 19.10 -5.26
C LYS A 8 -10.61 19.52 -6.35
N PRO A 9 -11.50 20.50 -6.08
CA PRO A 9 -12.55 20.90 -7.01
C PRO A 9 -11.97 21.41 -8.34
N PHE A 10 -12.68 21.05 -9.40
CA PHE A 10 -12.35 21.17 -10.82
C PHE A 10 -12.18 22.61 -11.37
N HIS A 11 -12.23 23.65 -10.54
CA HIS A 11 -12.47 25.01 -11.05
C HIS A 11 -11.25 25.90 -11.29
N ASP A 12 -10.03 25.52 -10.89
CA ASP A 12 -8.82 26.31 -11.17
C ASP A 12 -7.59 25.44 -11.44
N TRP A 13 -7.61 24.65 -12.53
CA TRP A 13 -6.37 24.07 -13.05
C TRP A 13 -6.32 24.12 -14.59
N PRO A 14 -5.23 24.65 -15.20
CA PRO A 14 -4.96 24.40 -16.59
C PRO A 14 -4.47 22.95 -16.74
N LEU A 15 -5.34 22.07 -17.22
CA LEU A 15 -5.06 20.74 -17.77
C LEU A 15 -4.30 19.73 -16.86
N GLY A 16 -5.07 18.79 -16.29
CA GLY A 16 -4.64 17.39 -16.12
C GLY A 16 -3.74 17.05 -14.93
N ARG A 17 -4.36 16.64 -13.81
CA ARG A 17 -3.92 15.53 -12.91
C ARG A 17 -4.85 15.48 -11.69
N ALA A 18 -5.62 14.41 -11.55
CA ALA A 18 -6.33 14.10 -10.31
C ALA A 18 -5.43 13.21 -9.44
N ASP A 19 -5.10 13.66 -8.23
CA ASP A 19 -4.39 12.87 -7.22
C ASP A 19 -5.33 11.85 -6.58
N CYS A 20 -5.65 10.77 -7.30
CA CYS A 20 -6.48 9.70 -6.79
C CYS A 20 -5.69 8.83 -5.80
N ILE A 21 -5.72 9.18 -4.52
CA ILE A 21 -5.26 8.29 -3.44
C ILE A 21 -6.39 7.35 -3.08
N VAL A 22 -6.15 6.04 -3.04
CA VAL A 22 -7.14 5.06 -2.57
C VAL A 22 -6.58 4.27 -1.40
N LEU A 23 -7.28 4.31 -0.26
CA LEU A 23 -6.97 3.49 0.90
C LEU A 23 -8.08 2.46 1.13
N GLY A 24 -7.69 1.22 1.43
CA GLY A 24 -8.57 0.18 1.95
C GLY A 24 -8.74 0.31 3.48
N PHE A 25 -9.88 -0.16 4.00
CA PHE A 25 -10.15 -0.32 5.45
C PHE A 25 -9.88 0.88 6.32
N VAL A 26 -10.69 1.92 6.12
CA VAL A 26 -10.59 3.13 6.92
C VAL A 26 -11.89 3.35 7.69
N HIS A 27 -11.83 3.26 9.02
CA HIS A 27 -12.91 3.79 9.87
C HIS A 27 -12.84 5.32 9.89
N SER A 28 -11.63 5.85 10.06
CA SER A 28 -11.32 7.27 10.11
C SER A 28 -10.07 7.57 9.31
N LEU A 29 -10.15 8.63 8.51
CA LEU A 29 -9.11 9.00 7.57
C LEU A 29 -8.51 10.32 8.04
N PHE A 30 -7.19 10.39 8.07
CA PHE A 30 -6.46 11.60 8.45
C PHE A 30 -5.56 12.05 7.31
N VAL A 31 -5.53 13.37 7.09
CA VAL A 31 -4.63 14.03 6.16
C VAL A 31 -3.57 14.70 7.01
N LEU A 32 -2.35 14.19 6.92
CA LEU A 32 -1.21 14.74 7.63
C LEU A 32 -0.52 15.73 6.69
N PRO A 33 -0.09 16.91 7.19
CA PRO A 33 0.66 17.86 6.37
C PRO A 33 1.93 17.20 5.82
N GLY A 34 2.25 17.47 4.56
CA GLY A 34 3.46 16.99 3.91
C GLY A 34 4.70 17.56 4.59
N ALA A 35 5.81 16.80 4.56
CA ALA A 35 7.07 17.20 5.20
C ALA A 35 7.69 18.49 4.63
N ARG A 36 7.21 19.01 3.49
CA ARG A 36 7.67 20.28 2.93
C ARG A 36 7.31 21.50 3.79
N GLU A 37 6.33 21.38 4.68
CA GLU A 37 5.90 22.47 5.57
C GLU A 37 6.28 22.25 7.04
N ALA A 38 6.91 21.11 7.38
CA ALA A 38 7.31 20.83 8.75
C ALA A 38 8.61 21.57 9.12
N PRO A 39 8.65 22.34 10.23
CA PRO A 39 9.89 22.92 10.70
C PRO A 39 10.88 21.81 11.06
N VAL A 40 12.08 21.89 10.47
CA VAL A 40 13.22 21.03 10.79
C VAL A 40 13.71 21.39 12.19
N SER A 41 13.09 20.82 13.21
CA SER A 41 13.61 20.86 14.58
C SER A 41 13.50 19.46 15.18
N ASP A 42 14.64 18.92 15.60
CA ASP A 42 14.80 17.60 16.19
C ASP A 42 13.69 17.29 17.20
N GLY A 43 12.84 16.30 16.87
CA GLY A 43 11.83 15.76 17.78
C GLY A 43 10.53 16.56 17.93
N ALA A 44 10.25 17.55 17.07
CA ALA A 44 8.96 18.24 17.09
C ALA A 44 7.82 17.35 16.54
N ALA A 45 6.71 17.30 17.28
CA ALA A 45 5.47 16.67 16.81
C ALA A 45 4.90 17.46 15.63
N CYS A 46 4.73 16.82 14.47
CA CYS A 46 4.03 17.42 13.34
C CYS A 46 2.54 17.51 13.67
N PRO A 47 1.86 18.68 13.49
CA PRO A 47 0.45 18.79 13.81
C PRO A 47 -0.37 17.86 12.91
N ALA A 48 -1.10 16.93 13.51
CA ALA A 48 -2.09 16.13 12.81
C ALA A 48 -3.33 17.01 12.56
N GLY A 49 -3.59 17.37 11.32
CA GLY A 49 -4.84 18.02 10.93
C GLY A 49 -5.98 17.01 10.88
N GLU A 50 -7.11 17.32 11.52
CA GLU A 50 -8.37 16.65 11.22
C GLU A 50 -8.82 17.09 9.82
N VAL A 51 -9.30 16.15 9.02
CA VAL A 51 -9.73 16.44 7.66
C VAL A 51 -10.88 17.45 7.69
N GLU A 52 -10.71 18.65 7.14
CA GLU A 52 -11.82 19.45 6.61
C GLU A 52 -12.50 18.62 5.50
N SER A 53 -13.48 17.82 5.90
CA SER A 53 -14.43 17.09 5.06
C SER A 53 -13.93 16.74 3.65
N GLY A 54 -12.92 15.86 3.55
CA GLY A 54 -12.46 15.34 2.27
C GLY A 54 -13.64 14.71 1.55
N LYS A 55 -13.97 15.23 0.36
CA LYS A 55 -15.14 14.82 -0.41
C LYS A 55 -15.06 13.31 -0.66
N ARG A 56 -16.03 12.55 -0.11
CA ARG A 56 -16.19 11.14 -0.43
C ARG A 56 -16.58 11.05 -1.90
N LEU A 57 -15.62 10.75 -2.77
CA LEU A 57 -15.87 10.68 -4.21
C LEU A 57 -16.83 9.54 -4.56
N CYS A 58 -16.68 8.35 -3.96
CA CYS A 58 -17.67 7.29 -4.11
C CYS A 58 -17.59 6.20 -3.03
N VAL A 59 -18.70 5.49 -2.80
CA VAL A 59 -18.75 4.30 -1.93
C VAL A 59 -19.08 3.10 -2.81
N VAL A 60 -18.12 2.19 -2.96
CA VAL A 60 -18.35 0.92 -3.65
C VAL A 60 -19.38 0.10 -2.84
N PRO A 61 -20.51 -0.31 -3.44
CA PRO A 61 -21.57 -1.00 -2.71
C PRO A 61 -21.12 -2.37 -2.20
N ARG A 62 -21.51 -2.72 -0.97
CA ARG A 62 -21.37 -4.09 -0.46
C ARG A 62 -22.40 -5.00 -1.14
N GLY A 63 -21.95 -6.16 -1.61
CA GLY A 63 -22.84 -7.22 -2.05
C GLY A 63 -23.57 -7.84 -0.87
N LYS A 64 -24.90 -7.99 -0.95
CA LYS A 64 -25.67 -8.79 0.01
C LYS A 64 -25.62 -10.26 -0.41
N LYS A 65 -25.29 -11.15 0.52
CA LYS A 65 -25.32 -12.60 0.29
C LYS A 65 -26.78 -13.07 0.25
N GLY A 66 -27.19 -13.80 -0.78
CA GLY A 66 -28.53 -14.41 -0.88
C GLY A 66 -29.56 -13.67 -1.74
N THR A 67 -29.19 -12.64 -2.49
CA THR A 67 -30.07 -12.07 -3.53
C THR A 67 -30.03 -12.94 -4.79
N GLU A 68 -31.18 -13.20 -5.42
CA GLU A 68 -31.24 -13.83 -6.73
C GLU A 68 -30.55 -12.92 -7.77
N GLY A 69 -29.33 -13.29 -8.19
CA GLY A 69 -28.47 -12.53 -9.10
C GLY A 69 -27.02 -12.41 -8.61
N GLN A 70 -26.07 -12.10 -9.50
CA GLN A 70 -24.70 -11.81 -9.09
C GLN A 70 -24.69 -10.53 -8.21
N PRO A 71 -24.14 -10.58 -6.98
CA PRO A 71 -24.08 -9.41 -6.11
C PRO A 71 -23.33 -8.27 -6.81
N MET A 72 -23.84 -7.04 -6.73
CA MET A 72 -23.26 -5.87 -7.40
C MET A 72 -21.92 -5.41 -6.80
N GLY A 73 -21.45 -6.05 -5.72
CA GLY A 73 -20.16 -5.77 -5.11
C GLY A 73 -19.71 -6.88 -4.16
N HIS A 74 -18.67 -6.60 -3.38
CA HIS A 74 -18.01 -7.60 -2.55
C HIS A 74 -18.91 -8.11 -1.42
N THR A 75 -18.96 -9.44 -1.26
CA THR A 75 -19.67 -10.14 -0.19
C THR A 75 -18.75 -10.53 0.97
N ALA A 76 -17.43 -10.42 0.80
CA ALA A 76 -16.43 -10.60 1.83
C ALA A 76 -15.60 -9.33 2.06
N HIS A 77 -14.64 -9.41 2.98
CA HIS A 77 -13.67 -8.34 3.19
C HIS A 77 -12.86 -8.15 1.90
N VAL A 78 -12.88 -6.93 1.36
CA VAL A 78 -11.85 -6.45 0.45
C VAL A 78 -10.50 -6.58 1.19
N LEU A 79 -9.35 -6.55 0.54
CA LEU A 79 -8.05 -6.50 1.23
C LEU A 79 -7.13 -5.47 0.57
N CYS A 80 -7.26 -5.33 -0.74
CA CYS A 80 -6.44 -4.44 -1.54
C CYS A 80 -7.26 -3.64 -2.55
N ILE A 81 -6.70 -2.51 -2.98
CA ILE A 81 -7.30 -1.60 -3.93
C ILE A 81 -6.22 -0.93 -4.76
N ALA A 82 -6.49 -0.68 -6.03
CA ALA A 82 -5.61 0.04 -6.93
C ALA A 82 -6.41 0.91 -7.88
N ILE A 83 -5.83 2.03 -8.30
CA ILE A 83 -6.39 2.92 -9.31
C ILE A 83 -5.43 3.05 -10.47
N SER A 84 -5.95 3.09 -11.69
CA SER A 84 -5.13 3.36 -12.87
C SER A 84 -4.58 4.78 -12.81
N SER A 85 -3.42 5.00 -13.43
CA SER A 85 -2.72 6.30 -13.37
C SER A 85 -3.50 7.46 -14.00
N ASP A 86 -4.42 7.17 -14.91
CA ASP A 86 -5.34 8.14 -15.51
C ASP A 86 -6.63 8.36 -14.67
N GLY A 87 -6.81 7.58 -13.61
CA GLY A 87 -7.98 7.64 -12.75
C GLY A 87 -9.26 7.08 -13.37
N LYS A 88 -9.18 6.30 -14.46
CA LYS A 88 -10.35 5.72 -15.15
C LYS A 88 -10.89 4.47 -14.46
N TYR A 89 -10.00 3.57 -14.05
CA TYR A 89 -10.34 2.28 -13.48
C TYR A 89 -9.96 2.19 -12.02
N LEU A 90 -10.87 1.62 -11.22
CA LEU A 90 -10.61 1.19 -9.86
C LEU A 90 -10.66 -0.33 -9.83
N ALA A 91 -9.68 -0.98 -9.22
CA ALA A 91 -9.64 -2.41 -8.99
C ALA A 91 -9.69 -2.71 -7.49
N THR A 92 -10.54 -3.66 -7.07
CA THR A 92 -10.68 -4.06 -5.67
C THR A 92 -10.62 -5.57 -5.53
N GLY A 93 -9.75 -6.06 -4.65
CA GLY A 93 -9.52 -7.49 -4.41
C GLY A 93 -10.06 -7.92 -3.05
N ASP A 94 -10.66 -9.11 -2.96
CA ASP A 94 -11.30 -9.59 -1.72
C ASP A 94 -10.87 -10.98 -1.24
N ARG A 95 -11.32 -11.33 -0.03
CA ARG A 95 -11.21 -12.67 0.58
C ARG A 95 -11.97 -13.76 -0.18
N ASN A 96 -12.91 -13.40 -1.05
CA ASN A 96 -13.61 -14.35 -1.93
C ASN A 96 -12.88 -14.58 -3.25
N LYS A 97 -11.60 -14.16 -3.35
CA LYS A 97 -10.70 -14.48 -4.47
C LYS A 97 -11.05 -13.71 -5.75
N LEU A 98 -11.88 -12.68 -5.62
CA LEU A 98 -12.38 -11.89 -6.74
C LEU A 98 -11.65 -10.56 -6.83
N ILE A 99 -11.42 -10.12 -8.07
CA ILE A 99 -11.03 -8.75 -8.38
C ILE A 99 -12.17 -8.10 -9.13
N LEU A 100 -12.77 -7.06 -8.56
CA LEU A 100 -13.82 -6.29 -9.21
C LEU A 100 -13.21 -5.03 -9.81
N ILE A 101 -13.57 -4.76 -11.07
CA ILE A 101 -13.18 -3.56 -11.80
C ILE A 101 -14.36 -2.61 -11.84
N TRP A 102 -14.11 -1.34 -11.55
CA TRP A 102 -15.09 -0.27 -11.51
C TRP A 102 -14.62 0.89 -12.38
N GLU A 103 -15.59 1.62 -12.93
CA GLU A 103 -15.34 2.96 -13.45
C GLU A 103 -15.16 3.89 -12.25
N ALA A 104 -13.99 4.52 -12.09
CA ALA A 104 -13.68 5.25 -10.87
C ALA A 104 -14.53 6.52 -10.68
N ALA A 105 -15.01 7.13 -11.77
CA ALA A 105 -15.84 8.34 -11.71
C ALA A 105 -17.28 8.06 -11.23
N THR A 106 -17.86 6.92 -11.65
CA THR A 106 -19.26 6.57 -11.37
C THR A 106 -19.39 5.48 -10.30
N CYS A 107 -18.31 4.77 -10.03
CA CYS A 107 -18.23 3.55 -9.22
C CYS A 107 -19.23 2.48 -9.65
N LYS A 108 -19.50 2.44 -10.96
CA LYS A 108 -20.23 1.36 -11.62
C LYS A 108 -19.28 0.18 -11.87
N ARG A 109 -19.71 -1.03 -11.49
CA ARG A 109 -18.95 -2.25 -11.77
C ARG A 109 -18.91 -2.49 -13.27
N LEU A 110 -17.70 -2.65 -13.80
CA LEU A 110 -17.43 -2.94 -15.20
C LEU A 110 -17.20 -4.44 -15.42
N TYR A 111 -16.36 -5.05 -14.58
CA TYR A 111 -15.94 -6.43 -14.78
C TYR A 111 -15.62 -7.13 -13.45
N THR A 112 -15.50 -8.45 -13.50
CA THR A 112 -15.08 -9.29 -12.37
C THR A 112 -14.07 -10.30 -12.89
N PHE A 113 -12.80 -10.13 -12.52
CA PHE A 113 -11.80 -11.15 -12.76
C PHE A 113 -11.90 -12.25 -11.73
N THR A 114 -11.87 -13.48 -12.24
CA THR A 114 -11.79 -14.72 -11.47
C THR A 114 -10.51 -15.45 -11.87
N GLY A 115 -9.96 -16.25 -10.96
CA GLY A 115 -8.80 -17.08 -11.28
C GLY A 115 -7.83 -17.29 -10.12
N HIS A 116 -7.82 -16.39 -9.13
CA HIS A 116 -7.13 -16.65 -7.86
C HIS A 116 -7.82 -17.78 -7.09
N ARG A 117 -7.01 -18.56 -6.37
CA ARG A 117 -7.45 -19.72 -5.60
C ARG A 117 -7.64 -19.41 -4.12
N ASP A 118 -7.15 -18.26 -3.66
CA ASP A 118 -7.32 -17.74 -2.31
C ASP A 118 -7.46 -16.20 -2.34
N ALA A 119 -7.56 -15.57 -1.18
CA ALA A 119 -7.79 -14.14 -1.00
C ALA A 119 -6.81 -13.30 -1.82
N VAL A 120 -7.30 -12.24 -2.46
CA VAL A 120 -6.47 -11.29 -3.21
C VAL A 120 -5.94 -10.26 -2.23
N SER A 121 -4.63 -10.26 -1.99
CA SER A 121 -3.95 -9.48 -0.94
C SER A 121 -3.24 -8.25 -1.47
N GLY A 122 -2.88 -8.22 -2.75
CA GLY A 122 -2.24 -7.06 -3.39
C GLY A 122 -2.80 -6.76 -4.77
N LEU A 123 -2.88 -5.47 -5.11
CA LEU A 123 -3.24 -4.99 -6.44
C LEU A 123 -2.38 -3.78 -6.78
N SER A 124 -1.87 -3.71 -8.00
CA SER A 124 -1.19 -2.52 -8.50
C SER A 124 -1.32 -2.41 -10.01
N PHE A 125 -1.64 -1.21 -10.50
CA PHE A 125 -1.58 -0.91 -11.93
C PHE A 125 -0.17 -0.53 -12.32
N GLN A 126 0.31 -1.03 -13.46
CA GLN A 126 1.49 -0.46 -14.10
C GLN A 126 1.18 0.99 -14.50
N LYS A 127 2.04 1.91 -14.08
CA LYS A 127 1.86 3.34 -14.30
C LYS A 127 1.95 3.68 -15.79
N GLY A 128 0.89 4.30 -16.31
CA GLY A 128 0.79 4.68 -17.72
C GLY A 128 0.10 3.65 -18.60
N THR A 129 -0.29 2.49 -18.06
CA THR A 129 -0.99 1.42 -18.79
C THR A 129 -2.26 0.97 -18.05
N TYR A 130 -3.01 0.06 -18.67
CA TYR A 130 -4.14 -0.65 -18.04
C TYR A 130 -3.77 -2.09 -17.66
N GLN A 131 -2.48 -2.38 -17.57
CA GLN A 131 -2.00 -3.65 -17.05
C GLN A 131 -2.11 -3.63 -15.53
N LEU A 132 -2.81 -4.63 -14.99
CA LEU A 132 -3.03 -4.81 -13.56
C LEU A 132 -2.25 -6.03 -13.09
N TYR A 133 -1.52 -5.88 -12.01
CA TYR A 133 -0.89 -6.98 -11.28
C TYR A 133 -1.69 -7.26 -10.02
N SER A 134 -1.87 -8.54 -9.71
CA SER A 134 -2.52 -8.97 -8.47
C SER A 134 -1.68 -10.02 -7.76
N ALA A 135 -1.63 -9.92 -6.44
CA ALA A 135 -1.02 -10.89 -5.53
C ALA A 135 -2.10 -11.53 -4.66
N SER A 136 -1.86 -12.77 -4.24
CA SER A 136 -2.82 -13.53 -3.46
C SER A 136 -2.16 -14.43 -2.40
N HIS A 137 -2.98 -14.84 -1.44
CA HIS A 137 -2.66 -15.91 -0.49
C HIS A 137 -2.50 -17.28 -1.16
N ASP A 138 -2.80 -17.43 -2.46
CA ASP A 138 -2.48 -18.65 -3.22
C ASP A 138 -1.01 -18.73 -3.69
N CYS A 139 -0.15 -17.84 -3.17
CA CYS A 139 1.27 -17.70 -3.49
C CYS A 139 1.56 -17.34 -4.96
N SER A 140 0.55 -16.91 -5.72
CA SER A 140 0.70 -16.53 -7.13
C SER A 140 0.53 -15.03 -7.35
N ILE A 141 1.19 -14.57 -8.41
CA ILE A 141 0.96 -13.25 -8.99
C ILE A 141 0.29 -13.45 -10.33
N LYS A 142 -0.74 -12.65 -10.63
CA LYS A 142 -1.41 -12.68 -11.93
C LYS A 142 -1.34 -11.34 -12.62
N VAL A 143 -1.21 -11.39 -13.93
CA VAL A 143 -1.19 -10.23 -14.81
C VAL A 143 -2.51 -10.20 -15.59
N TRP A 144 -3.13 -9.02 -15.63
CA TRP A 144 -4.42 -8.80 -16.30
C TRP A 144 -4.33 -7.58 -17.21
N ASN A 145 -5.06 -7.61 -18.32
CA ASN A 145 -5.35 -6.43 -19.13
C ASN A 145 -6.77 -5.97 -18.83
N VAL A 146 -6.90 -4.79 -18.21
CA VAL A 146 -8.21 -4.25 -17.79
C VAL A 146 -9.00 -3.69 -18.98
N GLU A 147 -8.35 -3.21 -20.02
CA GLU A 147 -9.04 -2.68 -21.21
C GLU A 147 -9.72 -3.79 -22.01
N GLU A 148 -9.03 -4.93 -22.15
CA GLU A 148 -9.53 -6.11 -22.85
C GLU A 148 -10.33 -7.06 -21.94
N ASN A 149 -10.35 -6.80 -20.64
CA ASN A 149 -10.87 -7.72 -19.62
C ASN A 149 -10.25 -9.13 -19.74
N ALA A 150 -8.96 -9.20 -20.02
CA ALA A 150 -8.25 -10.44 -20.30
C ALA A 150 -7.27 -10.82 -19.17
N TYR A 151 -7.20 -12.13 -18.90
CA TYR A 151 -6.09 -12.73 -18.15
C TYR A 151 -4.89 -12.90 -19.09
N VAL A 152 -3.69 -12.54 -18.61
CA VAL A 152 -2.45 -12.64 -19.39
C VAL A 152 -1.64 -13.85 -18.94
N GLU A 153 -1.14 -13.84 -17.70
CA GLU A 153 -0.25 -14.87 -17.20
C GLU A 153 -0.27 -14.99 -15.66
N THR A 154 0.36 -16.06 -15.15
CA THR A 154 0.53 -16.31 -13.71
C THR A 154 2.00 -16.59 -13.42
N LEU A 155 2.56 -15.86 -12.47
CA LEU A 155 3.92 -16.03 -11.97
C LEU A 155 3.89 -16.74 -10.62
N PHE A 156 4.86 -17.64 -10.40
CA PHE A 156 5.03 -18.40 -9.17
C PHE A 156 6.42 -18.23 -8.59
N GLY A 157 6.53 -18.36 -7.27
CA GLY A 157 7.83 -18.45 -6.61
C GLY A 157 7.77 -18.28 -5.10
N HIS A 158 6.88 -17.42 -4.59
CA HIS A 158 6.67 -17.26 -3.15
C HIS A 158 6.32 -18.60 -2.49
N GLN A 159 6.83 -18.81 -1.28
CA GLN A 159 6.66 -20.08 -0.54
C GLN A 159 5.56 -20.00 0.51
N ASP A 160 5.05 -18.80 0.76
CA ASP A 160 3.91 -18.52 1.63
C ASP A 160 3.06 -17.40 0.99
N VAL A 161 1.97 -17.02 1.67
CA VAL A 161 1.05 -15.98 1.24
C VAL A 161 1.79 -14.68 0.91
N ILE A 162 1.40 -14.06 -0.19
CA ILE A 162 1.90 -12.73 -0.54
C ILE A 162 1.08 -11.71 0.26
N THR A 163 1.75 -10.81 0.98
CA THR A 163 1.09 -9.85 1.89
C THR A 163 0.90 -8.47 1.26
N GLY A 164 1.74 -8.11 0.30
CA GLY A 164 1.74 -6.79 -0.33
C GLY A 164 2.36 -6.80 -1.72
N MET A 165 2.02 -5.79 -2.51
CA MET A 165 2.49 -5.61 -3.88
C MET A 165 2.53 -4.13 -4.25
N ASP A 166 3.49 -3.74 -5.09
CA ASP A 166 3.53 -2.42 -5.71
C ASP A 166 4.16 -2.49 -7.11
N SER A 167 3.85 -1.51 -7.96
CA SER A 167 4.47 -1.37 -9.29
C SER A 167 4.55 0.11 -9.70
N LEU A 168 5.45 0.40 -10.64
CA LEU A 168 5.58 1.72 -11.24
C LEU A 168 5.46 1.60 -12.77
N SER A 169 6.32 2.27 -13.55
CA SER A 169 6.14 2.40 -14.99
C SER A 169 6.72 1.24 -15.80
N ARG A 170 7.75 0.57 -15.27
CA ARG A 170 8.32 -0.64 -15.89
C ARG A 170 7.32 -1.80 -15.82
N GLU A 171 7.43 -2.75 -16.75
CA GLU A 171 6.69 -4.03 -16.71
C GLU A 171 7.27 -4.95 -15.63
N CYS A 172 7.23 -4.47 -14.40
CA CYS A 172 7.79 -5.10 -13.22
C CYS A 172 6.88 -4.82 -12.02
N CYS A 173 6.91 -5.71 -11.05
CA CYS A 173 6.28 -5.49 -9.76
C CYS A 173 7.17 -5.96 -8.62
N VAL A 174 6.93 -5.43 -7.43
CA VAL A 174 7.55 -5.89 -6.18
C VAL A 174 6.49 -6.52 -5.30
N THR A 175 6.88 -7.53 -4.54
CA THR A 175 6.02 -8.21 -3.59
C THR A 175 6.70 -8.49 -2.27
N SER A 176 5.94 -8.43 -1.18
CA SER A 176 6.34 -8.90 0.14
C SER A 176 5.73 -10.27 0.40
N GLY A 177 6.57 -11.24 0.76
CA GLY A 177 6.16 -12.64 0.92
C GLY A 177 5.79 -13.07 2.33
N GLY A 178 5.48 -12.11 3.23
CA GLY A 178 5.08 -12.41 4.59
C GLY A 178 6.10 -13.30 5.29
N ARG A 179 5.62 -14.46 5.77
CA ARG A 179 6.39 -15.47 6.50
C ARG A 179 7.43 -16.22 5.66
N ASP A 180 7.41 -16.09 4.34
CA ASP A 180 8.51 -16.61 3.54
C ASP A 180 9.79 -15.77 3.69
N GLY A 181 9.69 -14.59 4.31
CA GLY A 181 10.81 -13.72 4.64
C GLY A 181 11.48 -13.10 3.41
N THR A 182 10.83 -13.12 2.24
CA THR A 182 11.39 -12.61 0.99
C THR A 182 10.66 -11.37 0.49
N VAL A 183 11.46 -10.40 0.04
CA VAL A 183 10.98 -9.43 -0.95
C VAL A 183 11.36 -9.95 -2.32
N ARG A 184 10.45 -9.85 -3.29
CA ARG A 184 10.72 -10.26 -4.67
C ARG A 184 10.48 -9.13 -5.64
N PHE A 185 11.36 -9.00 -6.62
CA PHE A 185 11.21 -8.11 -7.76
C PHE A 185 11.01 -8.95 -9.01
N TRP A 186 9.87 -8.78 -9.67
CA TRP A 186 9.45 -9.56 -10.82
C TRP A 186 9.68 -8.77 -12.08
N LYS A 187 10.42 -9.37 -13.00
CA LYS A 187 10.70 -8.89 -14.34
C LYS A 187 9.84 -9.70 -15.30
N ILE A 188 8.68 -9.15 -15.63
CA ILE A 188 7.59 -9.88 -16.28
C ILE A 188 8.00 -10.32 -17.69
N PRO A 189 8.46 -9.42 -18.60
CA PRO A 189 8.79 -9.83 -19.96
C PRO A 189 10.04 -10.74 -20.02
N GLU A 190 10.92 -10.67 -19.03
CA GLU A 190 12.08 -11.57 -18.92
C GLU A 190 11.77 -12.89 -18.20
N GLU A 191 10.53 -13.10 -17.75
CA GLU A 191 10.09 -14.26 -16.95
C GLU A 191 11.03 -14.56 -15.77
N SER A 192 11.59 -13.51 -15.16
CA SER A 192 12.64 -13.62 -14.16
C SER A 192 12.29 -12.92 -12.86
N GLN A 193 12.93 -13.35 -11.78
CA GLN A 193 12.71 -12.80 -10.46
C GLN A 193 14.02 -12.62 -9.70
N LEU A 194 14.11 -11.51 -8.97
CA LEU A 194 15.16 -11.27 -8.00
C LEU A 194 14.58 -11.50 -6.60
N ILE A 195 15.31 -12.24 -5.78
CA ILE A 195 14.90 -12.61 -4.43
C ILE A 195 15.84 -11.94 -3.44
N PHE A 196 15.26 -11.21 -2.50
CA PHE A 196 15.94 -10.45 -1.46
C PHE A 196 15.62 -11.04 -0.09
N TYR A 197 16.65 -11.13 0.77
CA TYR A 197 16.55 -11.62 2.14
C TYR A 197 17.14 -10.57 3.08
N GLY A 198 16.50 -10.33 4.23
CA GLY A 198 17.04 -9.37 5.19
C GLY A 198 16.20 -9.15 6.43
N HIS A 199 14.89 -9.25 6.30
CA HIS A 199 13.95 -9.25 7.42
C HIS A 199 14.05 -10.57 8.20
N GLN A 200 13.70 -10.52 9.48
CA GLN A 200 13.78 -11.68 10.39
C GLN A 200 12.40 -12.29 10.67
N GLY A 201 11.33 -11.54 10.40
CA GLY A 201 9.95 -11.95 10.58
C GLY A 201 9.12 -11.91 9.31
N SER A 202 7.81 -11.71 9.48
CA SER A 202 6.84 -11.61 8.39
C SER A 202 6.90 -10.23 7.74
N ILE A 203 7.24 -10.19 6.46
CA ILE A 203 7.24 -8.94 5.69
C ILE A 203 5.80 -8.61 5.28
N ASP A 204 5.16 -7.67 5.95
CA ASP A 204 3.71 -7.47 5.83
C ASP A 204 3.32 -6.33 4.88
N CYS A 205 4.24 -5.40 4.59
CA CYS A 205 3.96 -4.28 3.71
C CYS A 205 5.19 -3.86 2.89
N ILE A 206 4.95 -3.33 1.69
CA ILE A 206 5.98 -2.89 0.75
C ILE A 206 5.48 -1.73 -0.12
N GLN A 207 6.38 -0.81 -0.49
CA GLN A 207 6.14 0.19 -1.51
C GLN A 207 7.43 0.58 -2.26
N LEU A 208 7.34 0.85 -3.55
CA LEU A 208 8.43 1.44 -4.34
C LEU A 208 8.60 2.92 -4.01
N ILE A 209 9.85 3.33 -3.85
CA ILE A 209 10.26 4.74 -3.74
C ILE A 209 10.53 5.30 -5.13
N ASN A 210 11.18 4.50 -5.98
CA ASN A 210 11.44 4.76 -7.39
C ASN A 210 11.62 3.40 -8.10
N GLU A 211 11.97 3.39 -9.39
CA GLU A 211 12.09 2.16 -10.20
C GLU A 211 13.19 1.19 -9.73
N GLU A 212 14.06 1.61 -8.81
CA GLU A 212 15.23 0.84 -8.35
C GLU A 212 15.29 0.65 -6.84
N HIS A 213 14.43 1.34 -6.09
CA HIS A 213 14.45 1.35 -4.63
C HIS A 213 13.06 1.17 -4.05
N MET A 214 12.98 0.45 -2.94
CA MET A 214 11.73 0.12 -2.26
C MET A 214 11.92 0.14 -0.75
N VAL A 215 10.82 0.31 -0.03
CA VAL A 215 10.73 0.22 1.43
C VAL A 215 9.79 -0.92 1.80
N SER A 216 10.13 -1.68 2.84
CA SER A 216 9.22 -2.68 3.42
C SER A 216 9.22 -2.65 4.95
N GLY A 217 8.11 -3.09 5.53
CA GLY A 217 7.92 -3.25 6.97
C GLY A 217 7.75 -4.72 7.36
N ASP A 218 8.28 -5.07 8.53
CA ASP A 218 8.29 -6.40 9.12
C ASP A 218 7.45 -6.43 10.43
N ASP A 219 6.95 -7.61 10.79
CA ASP A 219 6.24 -7.87 12.05
C ASP A 219 7.16 -7.80 13.28
N ASP A 220 8.47 -7.91 13.09
CA ASP A 220 9.49 -7.66 14.12
C ASP A 220 9.70 -6.14 14.41
N GLY A 221 8.92 -5.28 13.76
CA GLY A 221 8.99 -3.82 13.89
C GLY A 221 10.09 -3.16 13.05
N SER A 222 10.78 -3.93 12.22
CA SER A 222 11.84 -3.42 11.35
C SER A 222 11.30 -2.76 10.08
N VAL A 223 12.01 -1.73 9.63
CA VAL A 223 11.79 -1.07 8.34
C VAL A 223 13.08 -1.18 7.53
N ALA A 224 12.97 -1.71 6.33
CA ALA A 224 14.12 -1.92 5.45
C ALA A 224 14.00 -1.08 4.18
N LEU A 225 15.12 -0.49 3.76
CA LEU A 225 15.31 0.09 2.44
C LEU A 225 16.07 -0.92 1.58
N TRP A 226 15.64 -1.08 0.33
CA TRP A 226 16.22 -2.02 -0.61
C TRP A 226 16.58 -1.31 -1.89
N GLY A 227 17.61 -1.81 -2.57
CA GLY A 227 17.95 -1.42 -3.94
C GLY A 227 18.17 -2.65 -4.80
N LEU A 228 17.77 -2.60 -6.06
CA LEU A 228 17.82 -3.78 -6.94
C LEU A 228 19.23 -4.35 -7.17
N ALA A 229 20.27 -3.55 -6.93
CA ALA A 229 21.66 -3.97 -7.08
C ALA A 229 22.19 -4.87 -5.94
N LYS A 230 21.52 -4.91 -4.78
CA LYS A 230 21.99 -5.67 -3.60
C LYS A 230 20.88 -6.58 -3.05
N LYS A 231 21.20 -7.86 -2.86
CA LYS A 231 20.25 -8.86 -2.30
C LYS A 231 19.91 -8.66 -0.81
N LYS A 232 20.73 -7.87 -0.10
CA LYS A 232 20.53 -7.49 1.31
C LYS A 232 20.00 -6.05 1.37
N PRO A 233 19.27 -5.68 2.44
CA PRO A 233 18.77 -4.31 2.60
C PRO A 233 19.93 -3.31 2.64
N LEU A 234 19.71 -2.15 2.01
CA LEU A 234 20.62 -1.00 2.03
C LEU A 234 20.65 -0.35 3.41
N ALA A 235 19.49 -0.26 4.06
CA ALA A 235 19.32 0.22 5.43
C ALA A 235 18.30 -0.68 6.14
N LEU A 236 18.49 -0.88 7.44
CA LEU A 236 17.56 -1.62 8.31
C LEU A 236 17.45 -0.88 9.64
N VAL A 237 16.26 -0.34 9.93
CA VAL A 237 15.93 0.25 11.22
C VAL A 237 15.11 -0.75 12.00
N ARG A 238 15.61 -1.21 13.15
CA ARG A 238 14.89 -2.11 14.05
C ARG A 238 14.02 -1.31 15.02
N GLN A 239 12.91 -1.91 15.45
CA GLN A 239 12.01 -1.32 16.45
C GLN A 239 11.60 0.11 16.08
N SER A 240 11.25 0.32 14.80
CA SER A 240 10.96 1.65 14.22
C SER A 240 9.88 2.42 14.98
N HIS A 241 8.92 1.71 15.57
CA HIS A 241 7.84 2.25 16.39
C HIS A 241 7.99 1.97 17.90
N GLY A 242 9.16 1.51 18.35
CA GLY A 242 9.45 1.16 19.75
C GLY A 242 8.98 -0.25 20.14
N THR A 243 8.83 -0.47 21.45
CA THR A 243 8.39 -1.75 22.04
C THR A 243 7.24 -1.56 23.02
N GLN A 244 6.45 -2.62 23.21
CA GLN A 244 5.39 -2.76 24.20
C GLN A 244 5.71 -3.90 25.17
N GLY A 245 5.32 -3.75 26.43
CA GLY A 245 5.51 -4.76 27.47
C GLY A 245 6.05 -4.16 28.78
N SER A 246 5.61 -4.71 29.92
CA SER A 246 5.95 -4.19 31.26
C SER A 246 7.27 -4.73 31.83
N ALA A 247 7.78 -5.85 31.31
CA ALA A 247 9.01 -6.49 31.78
C ALA A 247 10.10 -6.46 30.69
N GLN A 248 11.35 -6.21 31.09
CA GLN A 248 12.50 -6.11 30.17
C GLN A 248 12.68 -7.34 29.27
N ASP A 249 12.36 -8.54 29.77
CA ASP A 249 12.53 -9.80 29.03
C ASP A 249 11.34 -10.18 28.14
N LEU A 250 10.24 -9.41 28.17
CA LEU A 250 9.00 -9.67 27.42
C LEU A 250 8.61 -8.50 26.51
N GLN A 251 9.55 -7.60 26.22
CA GLN A 251 9.29 -6.49 25.31
C GLN A 251 9.11 -7.01 23.88
N GLN A 252 7.96 -6.72 23.31
CA GLN A 252 7.65 -7.01 21.92
C GLN A 252 7.70 -5.73 21.10
N PRO A 253 8.32 -5.73 19.92
CA PRO A 253 8.29 -4.57 19.04
C PRO A 253 6.86 -4.27 18.57
N TYR A 254 6.58 -2.99 18.33
CA TYR A 254 5.40 -2.60 17.56
C TYR A 254 5.64 -2.98 16.10
N TRP A 255 4.84 -3.90 15.56
CA TRP A 255 4.96 -4.34 14.17
C TRP A 255 4.61 -3.22 13.19
N VAL A 256 5.22 -3.24 11.99
CA VAL A 256 4.95 -2.24 10.95
C VAL A 256 3.79 -2.71 10.08
N SER A 257 2.63 -2.07 10.23
CA SER A 257 1.41 -2.44 9.50
C SER A 257 1.25 -1.73 8.16
N ALA A 258 1.90 -0.58 7.99
CA ALA A 258 1.86 0.16 6.73
C ALA A 258 3.17 0.93 6.50
N VAL A 259 3.60 0.97 5.24
CA VAL A 259 4.68 1.85 4.77
C VAL A 259 4.17 2.68 3.61
N ALA A 260 4.69 3.90 3.48
CA ALA A 260 4.52 4.69 2.28
C ALA A 260 5.79 5.40 1.85
N ALA A 261 5.98 5.57 0.55
CA ALA A 261 7.07 6.35 -0.02
C ALA A 261 6.52 7.43 -0.94
N LEU A 262 7.11 8.62 -0.88
CA LEU A 262 6.87 9.67 -1.87
C LEU A 262 7.71 9.36 -3.12
N LEU A 263 7.04 9.19 -4.25
CA LEU A 263 7.67 8.77 -5.50
C LEU A 263 8.79 9.72 -5.91
N ASN A 264 9.99 9.16 -6.19
CA ASN A 264 11.19 9.90 -6.57
C ASN A 264 11.64 10.94 -5.54
N SER A 265 11.33 10.73 -4.26
CA SER A 265 11.81 11.53 -3.14
C SER A 265 12.60 10.65 -2.16
N ASP A 266 13.26 11.31 -1.22
CA ASP A 266 13.86 10.73 -0.02
C ASP A 266 12.89 10.60 1.16
N LEU A 267 11.58 10.80 0.96
CA LEU A 267 10.60 10.82 2.05
C LEU A 267 9.84 9.49 2.15
N VAL A 268 9.82 8.92 3.36
CA VAL A 268 9.12 7.68 3.71
C VAL A 268 8.25 7.90 4.94
N ALA A 269 7.10 7.23 5.01
CA ALA A 269 6.22 7.20 6.17
C ALA A 269 6.02 5.76 6.64
N THR A 270 5.88 5.56 7.93
CA THR A 270 5.60 4.24 8.53
C THR A 270 4.49 4.35 9.55
N GLY A 271 3.66 3.30 9.59
CA GLY A 271 2.48 3.19 10.43
C GLY A 271 2.50 1.89 11.21
N SER A 272 2.01 1.98 12.44
CA SER A 272 1.84 0.87 13.37
C SER A 272 0.61 1.15 14.25
N HIS A 273 0.52 0.52 15.42
CA HIS A 273 -0.47 0.79 16.46
C HIS A 273 0.17 1.41 17.73
N SER A 274 1.37 1.98 17.61
CA SER A 274 2.08 2.70 18.66
C SER A 274 1.49 4.08 18.99
N GLY A 275 0.45 4.51 18.28
CA GLY A 275 -0.20 5.81 18.48
C GLY A 275 0.44 6.98 17.71
N CYS A 276 1.34 6.70 16.77
CA CYS A 276 1.89 7.70 15.86
C CYS A 276 2.19 7.15 14.46
N VAL A 277 2.12 8.02 13.46
CA VAL A 277 2.74 7.83 12.15
C VAL A 277 4.10 8.49 12.18
N LYS A 278 5.14 7.80 11.72
CA LYS A 278 6.50 8.32 11.69
C LYS A 278 6.89 8.69 10.27
N LEU A 279 7.49 9.87 10.11
CA LEU A 279 8.10 10.32 8.87
C LEU A 279 9.61 10.15 8.95
N TRP A 280 10.21 9.75 7.84
CA TRP A 280 11.62 9.41 7.72
C TRP A 280 12.20 10.02 6.46
N LYS A 281 13.47 10.41 6.55
CA LYS A 281 14.31 10.83 5.44
C LYS A 281 15.31 9.74 5.10
N CYS A 282 15.35 9.35 3.84
CA CYS A 282 16.38 8.49 3.29
C CYS A 282 17.65 9.31 3.08
N SER A 283 18.79 8.82 3.55
CA SER A 283 20.07 9.42 3.23
C SER A 283 20.41 9.23 1.75
N GLU A 284 21.48 9.90 1.30
CA GLU A 284 22.04 9.67 -0.03
C GLU A 284 22.29 8.17 -0.28
N GLY A 285 21.88 7.69 -1.45
CA GLY A 285 21.98 6.28 -1.84
C GLY A 285 21.14 5.31 -0.98
N PHE A 286 20.15 5.80 -0.22
CA PHE A 286 19.24 5.00 0.61
C PHE A 286 19.95 4.10 1.65
N GLN A 287 21.13 4.51 2.12
CA GLN A 287 21.97 3.72 3.04
C GLN A 287 21.55 3.86 4.51
N LYS A 288 20.78 4.90 4.85
CA LYS A 288 20.28 5.16 6.19
C LYS A 288 18.87 5.73 6.11
N LEU A 289 18.06 5.45 7.13
CA LEU A 289 16.73 6.00 7.32
C LEU A 289 16.76 6.84 8.61
N GLU A 290 16.55 8.15 8.49
CA GLU A 290 16.66 9.12 9.58
C GLU A 290 15.27 9.61 9.98
N PRO A 291 14.92 9.59 11.28
CA PRO A 291 13.60 10.06 11.73
C PRO A 291 13.48 11.57 11.51
N LEU A 292 12.34 12.01 10.97
CA LEU A 292 12.02 13.42 10.76
C LEU A 292 11.06 13.95 11.83
N CYS A 293 9.86 13.38 11.90
CA CYS A 293 8.88 13.73 12.92
C CYS A 293 7.90 12.59 13.20
N ASP A 294 7.31 12.65 14.38
CA ASP A 294 6.23 11.78 14.82
C ASP A 294 4.93 12.57 14.75
N THR A 295 3.93 12.01 14.07
CA THR A 295 2.59 12.60 13.98
C THR A 295 1.64 11.79 14.85
N PRO A 296 1.11 12.35 15.95
CA PRO A 296 0.27 11.60 16.89
C PRO A 296 -1.03 11.17 16.20
N LEU A 297 -1.28 9.87 16.22
CA LEU A 297 -2.39 9.27 15.50
C LEU A 297 -2.77 7.93 16.15
N ILE A 298 -3.87 7.94 16.91
CA ILE A 298 -4.29 6.78 17.72
C ILE A 298 -5.09 5.78 16.86
N GLY A 299 -4.73 4.50 16.97
CA GLY A 299 -5.39 3.38 16.30
C GLY A 299 -4.41 2.57 15.44
N PHE A 300 -4.92 1.56 14.75
CA PHE A 300 -4.14 0.77 13.80
C PHE A 300 -4.02 1.52 12.48
N VAL A 301 -2.81 1.90 12.10
CA VAL A 301 -2.53 2.47 10.78
C VAL A 301 -2.45 1.34 9.75
N ASN A 302 -3.59 1.02 9.13
CA ASN A 302 -3.72 -0.09 8.19
C ASN A 302 -3.28 0.29 6.76
N SER A 303 -3.19 1.57 6.43
CA SER A 303 -2.78 2.02 5.10
C SER A 303 -2.21 3.43 5.13
N LEU A 304 -1.17 3.67 4.33
CA LEU A 304 -0.52 4.97 4.16
C LEU A 304 -0.30 5.23 2.67
N LYS A 305 -0.59 6.44 2.20
CA LYS A 305 -0.23 6.89 0.84
C LYS A 305 0.00 8.40 0.79
N PHE A 306 1.10 8.81 0.19
CA PHE A 306 1.35 10.22 -0.13
C PHE A 306 0.50 10.68 -1.32
N SER A 307 0.21 11.98 -1.36
CA SER A 307 -0.23 12.64 -2.60
C SER A 307 0.88 12.65 -3.65
N SER A 308 0.53 12.82 -4.92
CA SER A 308 1.53 12.74 -5.99
C SER A 308 2.52 13.91 -5.93
N VAL A 309 2.07 15.05 -5.40
CA VAL A 309 2.88 16.26 -5.20
C VAL A 309 3.65 16.23 -3.88
N GLY A 310 3.21 15.41 -2.91
CA GLY A 310 3.83 15.28 -1.59
C GLY A 310 3.33 16.31 -0.56
N ASP A 311 2.32 17.10 -0.89
CA ASP A 311 1.75 18.13 0.00
C ASP A 311 1.01 17.54 1.19
N PHE A 312 0.56 16.29 1.10
CA PHE A 312 -0.11 15.61 2.20
C PHE A 312 0.07 14.10 2.16
N LEU A 313 -0.07 13.48 3.33
CA LEU A 313 -0.07 12.05 3.55
C LEU A 313 -1.45 11.62 4.05
N VAL A 314 -2.00 10.56 3.47
CA VAL A 314 -3.27 10.01 3.90
C VAL A 314 -3.03 8.75 4.72
N ALA A 315 -3.61 8.69 5.91
CA ALA A 315 -3.58 7.53 6.81
C ALA A 315 -4.96 6.91 6.97
N GLY A 316 -5.03 5.61 6.74
CA GLY A 316 -6.21 4.78 6.94
C GLY A 316 -6.17 4.10 8.30
N ILE A 317 -7.02 4.55 9.22
CA ILE A 317 -7.04 4.04 10.60
C ILE A 317 -8.21 3.10 10.85
N GLY A 318 -7.92 1.98 11.49
CA GLY A 318 -8.90 1.05 12.08
C GLY A 318 -8.78 0.98 13.61
N GLN A 319 -9.85 0.49 14.25
CA GLN A 319 -9.78 0.05 15.65
C GLN A 319 -9.04 -1.31 15.77
N GLU A 320 -9.05 -2.09 14.68
CA GLU A 320 -8.44 -3.41 14.57
C GLU A 320 -7.50 -3.44 13.35
N HIS A 321 -6.61 -4.43 13.33
CA HIS A 321 -5.75 -4.71 12.20
C HIS A 321 -6.55 -5.16 10.98
N GLN A 322 -6.08 -4.86 9.77
CA GLN A 322 -6.80 -5.13 8.51
C GLN A 322 -7.14 -6.62 8.28
N LEU A 323 -6.37 -7.54 8.89
CA LEU A 323 -6.60 -8.99 8.77
C LEU A 323 -7.55 -9.56 9.85
N GLY A 324 -8.03 -8.72 10.78
CA GLY A 324 -8.83 -9.15 11.93
C GLY A 324 -7.97 -9.64 13.09
#